data_AF-A0A1I7TTV0-F1
#
_entry.id   AF-A0A1I7TTV0-F1
#
_cell.length_a   1.000
_cell.length_b   1.000
_cell.length_c   1.000
_cell.angle_alpha   90.00
_cell.angle_beta   90.00
_cell.angle_gamma   90.00
#
_symmetry.space_group_name_H-M   'P 1'
#
loop_
_entity.id
_entity.type
_entity.pdbx_description
1 polymer ?
#
loop_
_entity_poly.entity_id
_entity_poly.type
_entity_poly.pdbx_seq_one_letter_code
_entity_poly.pdbx_strand_id
1 'polypeptide(L)'
;MSSIPKSSSSSADDSVQNYLPEPALSFPDNNTGSDVLQTIDQFLSNSQFPICGSTIVILLKRYPNDTDVTDSVAKLKKLHIYLSLTVSLMPSGEPRSSIMYDIATQTNGYCSFAMDSEFREVAIDAPLYLYPYLTYSVNPKVLKSGSLILDPMVLPLNTSVHIILAVQDHGPLDSLVKFKLSWDGPNCTPSTPTSLLFAYSNDLDPNIVSTVWKSISSYQISPIFYWLANIRFDLAKPEPIFYHSEIGDVTSSVESHLPNRTLRISSSNIGSDVFKILDTFLSNQKVPVCGSKILILLKRYPEETDISDLVKKLRNQHATVTFLASYDSIGSFRPQNIYDLATKTNGFAAFDNDTNFESIIFDIPTFYNPFLIYATNPDVTGWHTLDLPSMEVPADSNYWFSMTMTGYDKTDNLESINLRWDNNMTHQSATLFWSRGDTNGYASGNHLGQKDQLNQSSYYMTLSYIYEDAKWRTLQIRVYTDK
;
A
#
# COMPACT_ATOMS: atom_id res chain seq x y z
N MET A 1 16.21 23.41 25.32
CA MET A 1 16.93 22.22 24.79
C MET A 1 18.09 21.93 25.74
N SER A 2 17.92 20.96 26.65
CA SER A 2 19.03 20.50 27.49
C SER A 2 19.92 19.61 26.61
N SER A 3 21.21 19.91 26.55
CA SER A 3 22.19 19.09 25.83
C SER A 3 22.18 17.67 26.39
N ILE A 4 21.72 16.69 25.60
CA ILE A 4 21.91 15.28 25.91
C ILE A 4 23.42 15.04 25.95
N PRO A 5 23.99 14.53 27.06
CA PRO A 5 25.41 14.22 27.10
C PRO A 5 25.70 13.14 26.06
N LYS A 6 26.62 13.40 25.13
CA LYS A 6 27.23 12.33 24.34
C LYS A 6 28.05 11.49 25.32
N SER A 7 27.58 10.30 25.68
CA SER A 7 28.45 9.30 26.30
C SER A 7 29.58 8.99 25.31
N SER A 8 30.82 8.95 25.79
CA SER A 8 31.93 8.54 24.95
C SER A 8 31.80 7.04 24.68
N SER A 9 32.06 6.59 23.44
CA SER A 9 32.03 5.17 23.06
C SER A 9 32.86 4.30 24.01
N SER A 10 33.92 4.86 24.59
CA SER A 10 34.79 4.20 25.57
C SER A 10 34.04 3.64 26.79
N SER A 11 33.02 4.32 27.33
CA SER A 11 32.33 3.83 28.54
C SER A 11 31.39 2.65 28.26
N ALA A 12 30.85 2.57 27.03
CA ALA A 12 30.02 1.44 26.62
C ALA A 12 30.89 0.21 26.34
N ASP A 13 32.03 0.40 25.66
CA ASP A 13 33.01 -0.66 25.41
C ASP A 13 33.53 -1.24 26.73
N ASP A 14 33.92 -0.38 27.68
CA ASP A 14 34.37 -0.80 29.01
C ASP A 14 33.30 -1.63 29.74
N SER A 15 32.02 -1.22 29.66
CA SER A 15 30.92 -1.99 30.24
C SER A 15 30.78 -3.37 29.60
N VAL A 16 30.74 -3.45 28.27
CA VAL A 16 30.62 -4.74 27.55
C VAL A 16 31.80 -5.67 27.87
N GLN A 17 33.02 -5.14 27.92
CA GLN A 17 34.21 -5.93 28.25
C GLN A 17 34.18 -6.46 29.69
N ASN A 18 33.63 -5.69 30.64
CA ASN A 18 33.51 -6.09 32.03
C ASN A 18 32.39 -7.12 32.28
N TYR A 19 31.41 -7.21 31.38
CA TYR A 19 30.24 -8.10 31.51
C TYR A 19 30.12 -9.10 30.35
N LEU A 20 31.26 -9.59 29.85
CA LEU A 20 31.26 -10.66 28.84
C LEU A 20 30.58 -11.94 29.40
N PRO A 21 29.94 -12.75 28.54
CA PRO A 21 29.22 -13.94 28.99
C PRO A 21 30.09 -14.91 29.79
N GLU A 22 29.68 -15.20 31.03
CA GLU A 22 30.31 -16.20 31.90
C GLU A 22 29.40 -17.44 32.01
N PRO A 23 29.79 -18.60 31.45
CA PRO A 23 28.94 -19.80 31.42
C PRO A 23 28.46 -20.28 32.80
N ALA A 24 29.23 -20.02 33.86
CA ALA A 24 28.86 -20.38 35.23
C ALA A 24 27.65 -19.61 35.77
N LEU A 25 27.33 -18.45 35.19
CA LEU A 25 26.17 -17.63 35.56
C LEU A 25 24.91 -17.99 34.75
N SER A 26 25.02 -18.93 33.80
CA SER A 26 23.87 -19.35 32.98
C SER A 26 22.87 -20.18 33.77
N PHE A 27 21.63 -20.28 33.26
CA PHE A 27 20.62 -21.13 33.87
C PHE A 27 21.12 -22.59 33.95
N PRO A 28 20.99 -23.24 35.11
CA PRO A 28 21.52 -24.59 35.31
C PRO A 28 20.68 -25.66 34.59
N ASP A 29 19.43 -25.34 34.22
CA ASP A 29 18.50 -26.25 33.55
C ASP A 29 18.27 -25.84 32.08
N ASN A 30 18.21 -26.83 31.19
CA ASN A 30 17.95 -26.64 29.77
C ASN A 30 16.47 -26.36 29.47
N ASN A 31 15.56 -26.61 30.42
CA ASN A 31 14.15 -26.24 30.27
C ASN A 31 13.84 -24.81 30.70
N THR A 32 14.82 -24.09 31.29
CA THR A 32 14.63 -22.68 31.63
C THR A 32 14.88 -21.83 30.38
N GLY A 33 13.88 -21.07 29.94
CA GLY A 33 13.99 -20.15 28.80
C GLY A 33 14.80 -18.89 29.15
N SER A 34 15.20 -18.16 28.12
CA SER A 34 15.83 -16.84 28.30
C SER A 34 14.85 -15.81 28.88
N ASP A 35 15.40 -14.88 29.65
CA ASP A 35 14.79 -13.66 30.16
C ASP A 35 14.74 -12.51 29.14
N VAL A 36 15.03 -12.76 27.86
CA VAL A 36 15.13 -11.71 26.81
C VAL A 36 13.90 -10.81 26.71
N LEU A 37 12.68 -11.35 26.87
CA LEU A 37 11.46 -10.55 26.84
C LEU A 37 11.38 -9.61 28.05
N GLN A 38 11.80 -10.06 29.22
CA GLN A 38 11.91 -9.22 30.41
C GLN A 38 12.98 -8.13 30.21
N THR A 39 14.11 -8.46 29.57
CA THR A 39 15.14 -7.47 29.23
C THR A 39 14.58 -6.39 28.29
N ILE A 40 13.80 -6.78 27.28
CA ILE A 40 13.11 -5.84 26.39
C ILE A 40 12.14 -4.98 27.19
N ASP A 41 11.29 -5.55 28.03
CA ASP A 41 10.33 -4.80 28.84
C ASP A 41 11.01 -3.82 29.82
N GLN A 42 12.14 -4.19 30.40
CA GLN A 42 12.95 -3.30 31.24
C GLN A 42 13.46 -2.10 30.45
N PHE A 43 13.93 -2.30 29.21
CA PHE A 43 14.32 -1.21 28.32
C PHE A 43 13.13 -0.32 27.96
N LEU A 44 11.98 -0.92 27.63
CA LEU A 44 10.74 -0.20 27.27
C LEU A 44 10.14 0.60 28.44
N SER A 45 10.44 0.20 29.67
CA SER A 45 10.01 0.89 30.89
C SER A 45 10.97 2.01 31.32
N ASN A 46 12.05 2.25 30.59
CA ASN A 46 13.04 3.27 30.93
C ASN A 46 12.44 4.68 30.82
N SER A 47 12.51 5.43 31.91
CA SER A 47 12.07 6.83 32.00
C SER A 47 13.22 7.83 32.14
N GLN A 48 14.46 7.35 32.21
CA GLN A 48 15.66 8.19 32.38
C GLN A 48 16.10 8.83 31.06
N PHE A 49 15.85 8.17 29.92
CA PHE A 49 16.25 8.64 28.60
C PHE A 49 15.13 8.41 27.57
N PRO A 50 15.06 9.23 26.50
CA PRO A 50 14.12 8.99 25.42
C PRO A 50 14.48 7.70 24.68
N ILE A 51 13.52 6.78 24.57
CA ILE A 51 13.69 5.48 23.91
C ILE A 51 12.96 5.36 22.57
N CYS A 52 12.10 6.33 22.22
CA CYS A 52 11.38 6.33 20.95
C CYS A 52 12.37 6.37 19.76
N GLY A 53 12.19 5.52 18.77
CA GLY A 53 13.10 5.41 17.62
C GLY A 53 14.39 4.62 17.88
N SER A 54 14.51 3.96 19.05
CA SER A 54 15.73 3.20 19.38
C SER A 54 15.85 1.92 18.54
N THR A 55 17.09 1.44 18.38
CA THR A 55 17.37 0.09 17.89
C THR A 55 17.86 -0.76 19.05
N ILE A 56 17.27 -1.94 19.25
CA ILE A 56 17.73 -2.92 20.23
C ILE A 56 18.49 -4.01 19.50
N VAL A 57 19.74 -4.25 19.88
CA VAL A 57 20.57 -5.33 19.34
C VAL A 57 20.64 -6.46 20.37
N ILE A 58 20.29 -7.69 19.98
CA ILE A 58 20.29 -8.85 20.85
C ILE A 58 21.04 -10.00 20.17
N LEU A 59 22.07 -10.50 20.85
CA LEU A 59 22.76 -11.76 20.51
C LEU A 59 22.23 -12.84 21.46
N LEU A 60 21.59 -13.86 20.92
CA LEU A 60 20.82 -14.81 21.72
C LEU A 60 21.22 -16.26 21.43
N LYS A 61 21.56 -17.02 22.48
CA LYS A 61 21.84 -18.47 22.40
C LYS A 61 20.76 -19.34 23.04
N ARG A 62 19.85 -18.75 23.82
CA ARG A 62 18.77 -19.48 24.52
C ARG A 62 17.45 -18.80 24.20
N TYR A 63 16.46 -19.55 23.76
CA TYR A 63 15.15 -19.00 23.42
C TYR A 63 14.30 -18.77 24.68
N PRO A 64 13.37 -17.79 24.69
CA PRO A 64 12.40 -17.66 25.77
C PRO A 64 11.40 -18.83 25.75
N ASN A 65 10.88 -19.18 26.92
CA ASN A 65 9.82 -20.17 27.04
C ASN A 65 8.44 -19.58 26.78
N ASP A 66 8.30 -18.28 27.08
CA ASP A 66 7.07 -17.54 26.82
C ASP A 66 6.82 -17.44 25.31
N THR A 67 5.57 -17.63 24.93
CA THR A 67 5.11 -17.61 23.54
C THR A 67 4.21 -16.41 23.24
N ASP A 68 3.81 -15.64 24.26
CA ASP A 68 3.01 -14.44 24.05
C ASP A 68 3.91 -13.20 24.02
N VAL A 69 4.04 -12.62 22.83
CA VAL A 69 4.81 -11.38 22.60
C VAL A 69 3.91 -10.19 22.32
N THR A 70 2.58 -10.33 22.48
CA THR A 70 1.60 -9.33 22.01
C THR A 70 1.82 -7.97 22.65
N ASP A 71 2.04 -7.91 23.96
CA ASP A 71 2.27 -6.65 24.69
C ASP A 71 3.62 -6.01 24.31
N SER A 72 4.69 -6.81 24.23
CA SER A 72 6.00 -6.32 23.80
C SER A 72 5.95 -5.77 22.37
N VAL A 73 5.29 -6.46 21.44
CA VAL A 73 5.08 -6.00 20.06
C VAL A 73 4.32 -4.67 20.03
N ALA A 74 3.22 -4.56 20.78
CA ALA A 74 2.42 -3.34 20.83
C ALA A 74 3.24 -2.15 21.34
N LYS A 75 4.02 -2.35 22.41
CA LYS A 75 4.92 -1.31 22.96
C LYS A 75 6.04 -0.93 21.99
N LEU A 76 6.70 -1.91 21.37
CA LEU A 76 7.77 -1.69 20.39
C LEU A 76 7.28 -0.87 19.20
N LYS A 77 6.13 -1.24 18.62
CA LYS A 77 5.49 -0.48 17.53
C LYS A 77 5.16 0.95 17.94
N LYS A 78 4.53 1.13 19.10
CA LYS A 78 4.14 2.44 19.61
C LYS A 78 5.34 3.38 19.80
N LEU A 79 6.49 2.82 20.16
CA LEU A 79 7.73 3.56 20.39
C LEU A 79 8.65 3.61 19.16
N HIS A 80 8.24 3.07 18.01
CA HIS A 80 9.09 3.00 16.80
C HIS A 80 10.44 2.33 17.06
N ILE A 81 10.45 1.27 17.86
CA ILE A 81 11.67 0.55 18.21
C ILE A 81 11.81 -0.68 17.33
N TYR A 82 12.97 -0.82 16.69
CA TYR A 82 13.30 -1.96 15.85
C TYR A 82 14.23 -2.93 16.59
N LEU A 83 14.00 -4.22 16.40
CA LEU A 83 14.85 -5.27 16.92
C LEU A 83 15.85 -5.73 15.87
N SER A 84 17.11 -5.87 16.25
CA SER A 84 18.17 -6.56 15.49
C SER A 84 18.58 -7.80 16.28
N LEU A 85 18.09 -8.96 15.85
CA LEU A 85 18.26 -10.22 16.55
C LEU A 85 19.22 -11.12 15.77
N THR A 86 20.28 -11.56 16.42
CA THR A 86 21.13 -12.65 15.93
C THR A 86 20.99 -13.82 16.89
N VAL A 87 20.47 -14.93 16.38
CA VAL A 87 20.06 -16.05 17.21
C VAL A 87 20.76 -17.34 16.80
N SER A 88 21.13 -18.14 17.79
CA SER A 88 21.91 -19.36 17.56
C SER A 88 21.07 -20.47 16.95
N LEU A 89 21.56 -21.06 15.86
CA LEU A 89 21.04 -22.30 15.29
C LEU A 89 21.20 -23.50 16.24
N MET A 90 22.09 -23.40 17.23
CA MET A 90 22.41 -24.44 18.21
C MET A 90 22.09 -23.93 19.62
N PRO A 91 20.79 -23.80 19.98
CA PRO A 91 20.41 -23.21 21.25
C PRO A 91 20.88 -24.04 22.44
N SER A 92 21.16 -23.37 23.56
CA SER A 92 21.48 -24.04 24.83
C SER A 92 20.27 -24.56 25.61
N GLY A 93 19.05 -24.32 25.13
CA GLY A 93 17.79 -24.79 25.70
C GLY A 93 16.86 -25.38 24.64
N GLU A 94 15.55 -25.41 24.89
CA GLU A 94 14.58 -25.91 23.91
C GLU A 94 14.64 -25.15 22.56
N PRO A 95 14.48 -25.83 21.41
CA PRO A 95 14.63 -25.25 20.08
C PRO A 95 13.39 -24.47 19.61
N ARG A 96 12.94 -23.48 20.39
CA ARG A 96 11.78 -22.63 20.10
C ARG A 96 12.16 -21.35 19.35
N SER A 97 12.73 -21.49 18.16
CA SER A 97 13.30 -20.37 17.42
C SER A 97 12.28 -19.39 16.83
N SER A 98 11.04 -19.83 16.58
CA SER A 98 10.03 -19.03 15.87
C SER A 98 9.67 -17.74 16.60
N ILE A 99 9.65 -17.74 17.93
CA ILE A 99 9.17 -16.59 18.73
C ILE A 99 10.00 -15.32 18.51
N MET A 100 11.32 -15.46 18.37
CA MET A 100 12.22 -14.34 18.11
C MET A 100 12.06 -13.82 16.68
N TYR A 101 11.76 -14.71 15.72
CA TYR A 101 11.41 -14.28 14.38
C TYR A 101 10.05 -13.57 14.33
N ASP A 102 9.06 -14.07 15.06
CA ASP A 102 7.71 -13.52 15.10
C ASP A 102 7.71 -12.09 15.67
N ILE A 103 8.42 -11.84 16.77
CA ILE A 103 8.52 -10.49 17.35
C ILE A 103 9.24 -9.51 16.41
N ALA A 104 10.34 -9.93 15.76
CA ALA A 104 11.04 -9.09 14.80
C ALA A 104 10.16 -8.76 13.58
N THR A 105 9.53 -9.77 12.98
CA THR A 105 8.64 -9.62 11.83
C THR A 105 7.47 -8.69 12.14
N GLN A 106 6.87 -8.84 13.32
CA GLN A 106 5.75 -8.00 13.73
C GLN A 106 6.17 -6.56 14.03
N THR A 107 7.44 -6.28 14.30
CA THR A 107 7.95 -4.93 14.67
C THR A 107 8.79 -4.28 13.58
N ASN A 108 8.80 -4.85 12.36
CA ASN A 108 9.70 -4.48 11.26
C ASN A 108 11.20 -4.54 11.64
N GLY A 109 11.52 -5.31 12.69
CA GLY A 109 12.88 -5.68 13.03
C GLY A 109 13.44 -6.74 12.08
N TYR A 110 14.69 -7.11 12.32
CA TYR A 110 15.39 -8.15 11.61
C TYR A 110 15.80 -9.27 12.56
N CYS A 111 15.59 -10.51 12.15
CA CYS A 111 16.03 -11.70 12.87
C CYS A 111 16.83 -12.60 11.93
N SER A 112 18.03 -12.98 12.38
CA SER A 112 18.93 -13.89 11.67
C SER A 112 19.26 -15.09 12.55
N PHE A 113 19.34 -16.26 11.92
CA PHE A 113 19.77 -17.50 12.55
C PHE A 113 21.14 -17.89 12.01
N ALA A 114 22.12 -18.04 12.90
CA ALA A 114 23.49 -18.38 12.50
C ALA A 114 24.17 -19.29 13.51
N MET A 115 25.29 -19.89 13.10
CA MET A 115 26.17 -20.58 14.05
C MET A 115 26.86 -19.55 14.94
N ASP A 116 27.14 -19.91 16.20
CA ASP A 116 27.77 -18.99 17.17
C ASP A 116 29.07 -18.35 16.64
N SER A 117 29.85 -19.11 15.85
CA SER A 117 31.09 -18.64 15.23
C SER A 117 30.88 -17.55 14.17
N GLU A 118 29.66 -17.39 13.66
CA GLU A 118 29.28 -16.46 12.59
C GLU A 118 28.55 -15.23 13.12
N PHE A 119 28.28 -15.15 14.43
CA PHE A 119 27.56 -14.01 15.03
C PHE A 119 28.23 -12.66 14.70
N ARG A 120 29.56 -12.64 14.64
CA ARG A 120 30.32 -11.46 14.22
C ARG A 120 29.97 -11.04 12.80
N GLU A 121 29.96 -11.98 11.86
CA GLU A 121 29.70 -11.69 10.46
C GLU A 121 28.25 -11.23 10.27
N VAL A 122 27.28 -11.88 10.93
CA VAL A 122 25.88 -11.45 10.91
C VAL A 122 25.71 -10.02 11.45
N ALA A 123 26.38 -9.68 12.56
CA ALA A 123 26.31 -8.34 13.12
C ALA A 123 26.92 -7.28 12.18
N ILE A 124 27.91 -7.64 11.36
CA ILE A 124 28.52 -6.78 10.34
C ILE A 124 27.61 -6.66 9.11
N ASP A 125 27.02 -7.77 8.66
CA ASP A 125 26.21 -7.85 7.44
C ASP A 125 24.80 -7.27 7.62
N ALA A 126 24.29 -7.22 8.86
CA ALA A 126 23.03 -6.59 9.22
C ALA A 126 23.21 -5.48 10.28
N PRO A 127 24.02 -4.43 10.02
CA PRO A 127 24.40 -3.46 11.03
C PRO A 127 23.32 -2.40 11.17
N LEU A 128 22.15 -2.78 11.71
CA LEU A 128 21.03 -1.86 11.93
C LEU A 128 21.41 -0.67 12.83
N TYR A 129 22.51 -0.78 13.59
CA TYR A 129 23.09 0.32 14.36
C TYR A 129 23.88 1.35 13.51
N LEU A 130 24.36 0.99 12.32
CA LEU A 130 24.99 1.91 11.36
C LEU A 130 23.95 2.56 10.43
N TYR A 131 22.86 1.85 10.16
CA TYR A 131 21.76 2.30 9.31
C TYR A 131 20.45 2.34 10.12
N PRO A 132 20.29 3.27 11.07
CA PRO A 132 19.16 3.29 12.01
C PRO A 132 17.82 3.69 11.37
N TYR A 133 17.83 4.14 10.12
CA TYR A 133 16.64 4.58 9.41
C TYR A 133 16.11 3.47 8.52
N LEU A 134 15.04 2.81 8.98
CA LEU A 134 14.31 1.86 8.16
C LEU A 134 13.45 2.61 7.13
N THR A 135 13.87 2.59 5.86
CA THR A 135 13.15 3.29 4.77
C THR A 135 12.15 2.39 4.02
N TYR A 136 12.28 1.08 4.18
CA TYR A 136 11.48 0.08 3.46
C TYR A 136 11.49 -1.24 4.21
N SER A 137 10.33 -1.84 4.41
CA SER A 137 10.18 -3.16 5.00
C SER A 137 8.96 -3.87 4.45
N VAL A 138 9.12 -5.12 4.05
CA VAL A 138 8.01 -5.98 3.60
C VAL A 138 8.22 -7.38 4.15
N ASN A 139 7.13 -8.02 4.58
CA ASN A 139 7.13 -9.38 5.13
C ASN A 139 6.29 -10.30 4.24
N PRO A 140 6.75 -10.61 3.01
CA PRO A 140 5.97 -11.36 2.05
C PRO A 140 5.86 -12.84 2.47
N LYS A 141 4.65 -13.38 2.42
CA LYS A 141 4.43 -14.83 2.55
C LYS A 141 4.72 -15.50 1.20
N VAL A 142 5.65 -16.46 1.19
CA VAL A 142 6.07 -17.18 -0.02
C VAL A 142 5.77 -18.68 0.11
N LEU A 143 5.52 -19.35 -1.01
CA LEU A 143 5.23 -20.79 -1.08
C LEU A 143 6.05 -21.44 -2.20
N LYS A 144 6.68 -22.59 -1.92
CA LYS A 144 7.38 -23.51 -2.85
C LYS A 144 8.28 -22.85 -3.91
N SER A 145 7.67 -22.24 -4.92
CA SER A 145 8.33 -21.51 -6.01
C SER A 145 7.38 -20.45 -6.55
N GLY A 146 7.89 -19.27 -6.87
CA GLY A 146 7.10 -18.21 -7.48
C GLY A 146 7.92 -16.94 -7.71
N SER A 147 7.24 -15.91 -8.21
CA SER A 147 7.76 -14.55 -8.30
C SER A 147 6.75 -13.63 -7.66
N LEU A 148 7.21 -12.75 -6.76
CA LEU A 148 6.39 -11.73 -6.12
C LEU A 148 6.94 -10.37 -6.51
N ILE A 149 6.06 -9.47 -6.96
CA ILE A 149 6.40 -8.06 -7.10
C ILE A 149 6.05 -7.40 -5.76
N LEU A 150 7.08 -6.96 -5.04
CA LEU A 150 6.97 -6.24 -3.78
C LEU A 150 6.53 -4.80 -4.03
N ASP A 151 6.04 -4.14 -2.99
CA ASP A 151 5.67 -2.73 -3.09
C ASP A 151 6.89 -1.87 -3.43
N PRO A 152 6.74 -0.78 -4.20
CA PRO A 152 7.85 0.07 -4.56
C PRO A 152 8.54 0.66 -3.33
N MET A 153 9.88 0.63 -3.32
CA MET A 153 10.67 1.37 -2.34
C MET A 153 10.78 2.83 -2.77
N VAL A 154 10.28 3.74 -1.95
CA VAL A 154 10.43 5.19 -2.16
C VAL A 154 11.56 5.67 -1.27
N LEU A 155 12.62 6.20 -1.89
CA LEU A 155 13.76 6.76 -1.16
C LEU A 155 13.58 8.27 -0.98
N PRO A 156 13.62 8.79 0.26
CA PRO A 156 13.42 10.22 0.51
C PRO A 156 14.57 11.08 0.02
N LEU A 157 15.77 10.49 -0.14
CA LEU A 157 16.99 11.16 -0.58
C LEU A 157 17.76 10.25 -1.53
N ASN A 158 18.54 10.85 -2.43
CA ASN A 158 19.52 10.12 -3.23
C ASN A 158 20.69 9.69 -2.33
N THR A 159 20.57 8.50 -1.75
CA THR A 159 21.52 7.96 -0.77
C THR A 159 21.81 6.49 -1.02
N SER A 160 22.90 5.98 -0.45
CA SER A 160 23.17 4.54 -0.39
C SER A 160 22.24 3.90 0.63
N VAL A 161 21.64 2.77 0.24
CA VAL A 161 20.80 1.96 1.12
C VAL A 161 21.44 0.60 1.37
N HIS A 162 21.25 0.08 2.57
CA HIS A 162 21.69 -1.26 2.95
C HIS A 162 20.48 -2.19 2.91
N ILE A 163 20.48 -3.16 2.00
CA ILE A 163 19.35 -4.10 1.83
C ILE A 163 19.68 -5.39 2.56
N ILE A 164 18.80 -5.76 3.50
CA ILE A 164 18.90 -7.01 4.26
C ILE A 164 17.63 -7.82 3.98
N LEU A 165 17.77 -9.13 3.79
CA LEU A 165 16.67 -10.05 3.53
C LEU A 165 16.80 -11.29 4.44
N ALA A 166 15.71 -11.68 5.08
CA ALA A 166 15.60 -13.01 5.68
C ALA A 166 15.22 -14.01 4.59
N VAL A 167 16.01 -15.08 4.44
CA VAL A 167 15.78 -16.13 3.45
C VAL A 167 14.96 -17.31 3.99
N GLN A 168 14.72 -17.33 5.30
CA GLN A 168 13.92 -18.31 6.03
C GLN A 168 13.40 -17.67 7.33
N ASP A 169 12.30 -18.20 7.86
CA ASP A 169 11.66 -17.72 9.09
C ASP A 169 12.16 -18.41 10.37
N HIS A 170 12.74 -19.60 10.26
CA HIS A 170 13.37 -20.31 11.40
C HIS A 170 14.23 -21.48 10.93
N GLY A 171 15.02 -22.05 11.85
CA GLY A 171 15.78 -23.29 11.62
C GLY A 171 17.00 -23.11 10.70
N PRO A 172 17.65 -24.19 10.27
CA PRO A 172 18.73 -24.14 9.26
C PRO A 172 18.16 -24.02 7.84
N LEU A 173 18.96 -23.45 6.92
CA LEU A 173 18.58 -23.32 5.51
C LEU A 173 18.52 -24.68 4.82
N ASP A 174 17.32 -25.26 4.77
CA ASP A 174 17.10 -26.64 4.33
C ASP A 174 16.38 -26.76 2.97
N SER A 175 15.55 -25.77 2.63
CA SER A 175 14.56 -25.88 1.55
C SER A 175 14.67 -24.82 0.46
N LEU A 176 15.31 -23.67 0.74
CA LEU A 176 15.51 -22.64 -0.27
C LEU A 176 16.63 -23.04 -1.24
N VAL A 177 16.26 -23.28 -2.50
CA VAL A 177 17.21 -23.67 -3.55
C VAL A 177 17.87 -22.45 -4.21
N LYS A 178 17.06 -21.44 -4.54
CA LYS A 178 17.52 -20.23 -5.23
C LYS A 178 16.53 -19.09 -5.01
N PHE A 179 17.05 -17.89 -4.95
CA PHE A 179 16.27 -16.66 -5.04
C PHE A 179 16.97 -15.67 -5.96
N LYS A 180 16.20 -14.73 -6.50
CA LYS A 180 16.72 -13.56 -7.20
C LYS A 180 15.91 -12.36 -6.70
N LEU A 181 16.60 -11.44 -6.05
CA LEU A 181 16.08 -10.11 -5.83
C LEU A 181 16.59 -9.23 -6.99
N SER A 182 15.68 -8.57 -7.68
CA SER A 182 16.00 -7.60 -8.71
C SER A 182 15.17 -6.35 -8.49
N TRP A 183 15.80 -5.21 -8.68
CA TRP A 183 15.15 -3.91 -8.70
C TRP A 183 15.59 -3.21 -9.97
N ASP A 184 14.65 -2.55 -10.62
CA ASP A 184 14.91 -1.67 -11.73
C ASP A 184 14.45 -0.27 -11.30
N GLY A 185 15.25 0.74 -11.65
CA GLY A 185 14.77 2.12 -11.57
C GLY A 185 13.56 2.27 -12.50
N PRO A 186 12.59 3.12 -12.17
CA PRO A 186 11.42 3.27 -13.01
C PRO A 186 11.87 3.85 -14.37
N ASN A 187 11.28 3.37 -15.48
CA ASN A 187 11.53 3.93 -16.82
C ASN A 187 11.06 5.40 -16.94
N CYS A 188 10.36 5.89 -15.93
CA CYS A 188 9.88 7.25 -15.79
C CYS A 188 9.93 7.69 -14.32
N THR A 189 10.07 8.98 -14.07
CA THR A 189 9.86 9.59 -12.75
C THR A 189 8.41 10.07 -12.63
N PRO A 190 7.90 10.38 -11.41
CA PRO A 190 6.59 11.02 -11.26
C PRO A 190 6.44 12.26 -12.15
N SER A 191 7.49 13.09 -12.27
CA SER A 191 7.51 14.29 -13.10
C SER A 191 7.67 14.05 -14.61
N THR A 192 7.83 12.80 -15.07
CA THR A 192 7.97 12.50 -16.50
C THR A 192 6.64 12.75 -17.22
N PRO A 193 6.61 13.56 -18.30
CA PRO A 193 5.40 13.76 -19.08
C PRO A 193 4.80 12.44 -19.56
N THR A 194 3.49 12.27 -19.39
CA THR A 194 2.78 11.01 -19.60
C THR A 194 1.41 11.23 -20.24
N SER A 195 0.59 10.19 -20.25
CA SER A 195 -0.73 10.18 -20.90
C SER A 195 -1.87 9.98 -19.91
N LEU A 196 -3.02 10.61 -20.20
CA LEU A 196 -4.32 10.31 -19.58
C LEU A 196 -5.19 9.56 -20.60
N LEU A 197 -5.66 8.36 -20.25
CA LEU A 197 -6.66 7.63 -21.03
C LEU A 197 -8.04 7.80 -20.39
N PHE A 198 -9.00 8.34 -21.14
CA PHE A 198 -10.42 8.37 -20.81
C PHE A 198 -11.17 7.29 -21.61
N ALA A 199 -11.54 6.19 -20.96
CA ALA A 199 -12.26 5.09 -21.59
C ALA A 199 -13.68 4.99 -21.02
N TYR A 200 -14.65 4.64 -21.86
CA TYR A 200 -16.03 4.50 -21.42
C TYR A 200 -16.79 3.40 -22.17
N SER A 201 -17.64 2.71 -21.42
CA SER A 201 -18.50 1.65 -21.93
C SER A 201 -19.59 2.20 -22.85
N ASN A 202 -19.82 1.56 -23.99
CA ASN A 202 -20.91 1.88 -24.92
C ASN A 202 -22.30 1.59 -24.34
N ASP A 203 -22.39 0.87 -23.21
CA ASP A 203 -23.65 0.57 -22.55
C ASP A 203 -24.17 1.74 -21.67
N LEU A 204 -23.34 2.76 -21.40
CA LEU A 204 -23.71 3.96 -20.66
C LEU A 204 -24.70 4.85 -21.44
N ASP A 205 -25.40 5.73 -20.72
CA ASP A 205 -26.16 6.80 -21.36
C ASP A 205 -25.19 7.85 -21.95
N PRO A 206 -25.41 8.32 -23.20
CA PRO A 206 -24.57 9.33 -23.84
C PRO A 206 -24.37 10.60 -23.00
N ASN A 207 -25.42 11.02 -22.29
CA ASN A 207 -25.36 12.23 -21.46
C ASN A 207 -24.43 12.06 -20.27
N ILE A 208 -24.36 10.87 -19.67
CA ILE A 208 -23.44 10.60 -18.55
C ILE A 208 -21.99 10.76 -19.01
N VAL A 209 -21.62 10.17 -20.15
CA VAL A 209 -20.26 10.29 -20.70
C VAL A 209 -19.92 11.72 -21.07
N SER A 210 -20.84 12.42 -21.76
CA SER A 210 -20.64 13.83 -22.14
C SER A 210 -20.50 14.74 -20.92
N THR A 211 -21.34 14.57 -19.90
CA THR A 211 -21.27 15.36 -18.65
C THR A 211 -19.95 15.12 -17.92
N VAL A 212 -19.56 13.86 -17.69
CA VAL A 212 -18.28 13.54 -17.03
C VAL A 212 -17.10 14.15 -17.79
N TRP A 213 -17.06 14.00 -19.11
CA TRP A 213 -15.98 14.57 -19.92
C TRP A 213 -15.97 16.10 -19.90
N LYS A 214 -17.13 16.76 -19.94
CA LYS A 214 -17.24 18.23 -19.81
C LYS A 214 -16.69 18.71 -18.46
N SER A 215 -16.97 17.99 -17.38
CA SER A 215 -16.46 18.34 -16.05
C SER A 215 -14.95 18.13 -15.93
N ILE A 216 -14.39 17.11 -16.59
CA ILE A 216 -12.93 16.92 -16.71
C ILE A 216 -12.28 18.04 -17.53
N SER A 217 -12.80 18.30 -18.74
CA SER A 217 -12.20 19.24 -19.71
C SER A 217 -12.38 20.70 -19.36
N SER A 218 -13.40 21.05 -18.56
CA SER A 218 -13.58 22.40 -18.00
C SER A 218 -12.71 22.65 -16.77
N TYR A 219 -12.22 21.59 -16.12
CA TYR A 219 -11.31 21.67 -14.98
C TYR A 219 -9.84 21.62 -15.44
N GLN A 220 -8.92 21.96 -14.54
CA GLN A 220 -7.50 21.97 -14.86
C GLN A 220 -6.92 20.53 -14.88
N ILE A 221 -6.85 19.92 -16.06
CA ILE A 221 -6.09 18.69 -16.29
C ILE A 221 -4.62 18.96 -15.94
N SER A 222 -4.00 18.06 -15.17
CA SER A 222 -2.63 18.21 -14.74
C SER A 222 -1.67 18.35 -15.94
N PRO A 223 -0.72 19.31 -15.91
CA PRO A 223 0.19 19.56 -17.03
C PRO A 223 1.17 18.40 -17.30
N ILE A 224 1.23 17.39 -16.44
CA ILE A 224 2.01 16.18 -16.72
C ILE A 224 1.41 15.35 -17.87
N PHE A 225 0.11 15.50 -18.13
CA PHE A 225 -0.59 14.78 -19.19
C PHE A 225 -0.40 15.50 -20.52
N TYR A 226 0.73 15.22 -21.15
CA TYR A 226 1.08 15.79 -22.45
C TYR A 226 0.30 15.15 -23.61
N TRP A 227 -0.22 13.95 -23.37
CA TRP A 227 -1.05 13.21 -24.31
C TRP A 227 -2.38 12.84 -23.67
N LEU A 228 -3.45 13.01 -24.43
CA LEU A 228 -4.79 12.61 -24.04
C LEU A 228 -5.24 11.51 -25.00
N ALA A 229 -5.88 10.47 -24.46
CA ALA A 229 -6.43 9.39 -25.26
C ALA A 229 -7.89 9.16 -24.88
N ASN A 230 -8.70 8.77 -25.86
CA ASN A 230 -10.07 8.32 -25.59
C ASN A 230 -10.42 7.06 -26.37
N ILE A 231 -11.33 6.27 -25.80
CA ILE A 231 -11.90 5.11 -26.46
C ILE A 231 -13.28 4.78 -25.88
N ARG A 232 -14.20 4.42 -26.78
CA ARG A 232 -15.45 3.76 -26.46
C ARG A 232 -15.29 2.24 -26.64
N PHE A 233 -15.69 1.46 -25.65
CA PHE A 233 -15.56 0.00 -25.65
C PHE A 233 -16.92 -0.70 -25.43
N ASP A 234 -16.96 -2.03 -25.36
CA ASP A 234 -18.20 -2.83 -25.36
C ASP A 234 -19.00 -2.75 -26.68
N LEU A 235 -18.29 -2.74 -27.80
CA LEU A 235 -18.85 -2.67 -29.16
C LEU A 235 -18.85 -4.05 -29.82
N ALA A 236 -19.87 -4.32 -30.65
CA ALA A 236 -19.88 -5.53 -31.49
C ALA A 236 -18.70 -5.55 -32.49
N LYS A 237 -18.20 -4.37 -32.86
CA LYS A 237 -16.97 -4.17 -33.65
C LYS A 237 -16.06 -3.20 -32.90
N PRO A 238 -14.88 -3.62 -32.44
CA PRO A 238 -13.98 -2.76 -31.69
C PRO A 238 -13.53 -1.52 -32.49
N GLU A 239 -13.37 -0.40 -31.78
CA GLU A 239 -12.78 0.84 -32.28
C GLU A 239 -11.31 0.96 -31.83
N PRO A 240 -10.45 1.69 -32.55
CA PRO A 240 -9.09 1.97 -32.09
C PRO A 240 -9.10 2.97 -30.93
N ILE A 241 -8.00 3.01 -30.16
CA ILE A 241 -7.75 4.11 -29.23
C ILE A 241 -7.34 5.34 -30.04
N PHE A 242 -8.00 6.46 -29.78
CA PHE A 242 -7.67 7.76 -30.37
C PHE A 242 -6.72 8.51 -29.43
N TYR A 243 -5.70 9.17 -29.99
CA TYR A 243 -4.66 9.87 -29.26
C TYR A 243 -4.56 11.32 -29.75
N HIS A 244 -4.41 12.24 -28.81
CA HIS A 244 -4.54 13.67 -29.02
C HIS A 244 -3.49 14.42 -28.20
N SER A 245 -3.05 15.58 -28.69
CA SER A 245 -2.16 16.50 -27.96
C SER A 245 -2.92 17.70 -27.39
N GLU A 246 -4.16 17.94 -27.83
CA GLU A 246 -4.96 19.11 -27.47
C GLU A 246 -6.29 18.69 -26.84
N ILE A 247 -6.72 19.42 -25.80
CA ILE A 247 -8.00 19.17 -25.10
C ILE A 247 -9.19 19.31 -26.06
N GLY A 248 -9.13 20.24 -27.03
CA GLY A 248 -10.19 20.43 -28.03
C GLY A 248 -10.38 19.23 -28.95
N ASP A 249 -9.30 18.55 -29.33
CA ASP A 249 -9.32 17.39 -30.22
C ASP A 249 -9.92 16.16 -29.53
N VAL A 250 -9.48 15.87 -28.30
CA VAL A 250 -10.08 14.78 -27.51
C VAL A 250 -11.53 15.08 -27.17
N THR A 251 -11.91 16.34 -26.93
CA THR A 251 -13.30 16.73 -26.69
C THR A 251 -14.17 16.46 -27.92
N SER A 252 -13.69 16.87 -29.10
CA SER A 252 -14.39 16.60 -30.37
C SER A 252 -14.52 15.10 -30.62
N SER A 253 -13.47 14.33 -30.30
CA SER A 253 -13.44 12.87 -30.43
C SER A 253 -14.42 12.17 -29.48
N VAL A 254 -14.51 12.58 -28.21
CA VAL A 254 -15.47 12.02 -27.25
C VAL A 254 -16.90 12.31 -27.69
N GLU A 255 -17.20 13.56 -28.08
CA GLU A 255 -18.53 13.97 -28.53
C GLU A 255 -18.94 13.24 -29.84
N SER A 256 -18.02 12.96 -30.76
CA SER A 256 -18.32 12.18 -31.97
C SER A 256 -18.47 10.67 -31.70
N HIS A 257 -17.98 10.17 -30.56
CA HIS A 257 -18.00 8.75 -30.20
C HIS A 257 -18.76 8.51 -28.88
N LEU A 258 -19.81 9.29 -28.58
CA LEU A 258 -20.67 9.02 -27.41
C LEU A 258 -21.35 7.64 -27.53
N PRO A 259 -21.69 6.96 -26.41
CA PRO A 259 -22.42 5.69 -26.42
C PRO A 259 -23.55 5.59 -27.46
N ASN A 260 -23.62 4.49 -28.19
CA ASN A 260 -24.65 4.24 -29.20
C ASN A 260 -25.18 2.81 -29.09
N ARG A 261 -26.46 2.69 -28.70
CA ARG A 261 -27.14 1.40 -28.50
C ARG A 261 -27.17 0.51 -29.73
N THR A 262 -27.03 1.05 -30.94
CA THR A 262 -27.01 0.25 -32.19
C THR A 262 -25.67 -0.45 -32.42
N LEU A 263 -24.60 -0.02 -31.75
CA LEU A 263 -23.25 -0.57 -31.90
C LEU A 263 -22.87 -1.56 -30.77
N ARG A 264 -23.75 -1.72 -29.77
CA ARG A 264 -23.49 -2.53 -28.57
C ARG A 264 -23.28 -4.01 -28.89
N ILE A 265 -22.58 -4.69 -28.00
CA ILE A 265 -22.58 -6.16 -27.95
C ILE A 265 -24.02 -6.65 -27.74
N SER A 266 -24.48 -7.54 -28.62
CA SER A 266 -25.88 -7.96 -28.67
C SER A 266 -26.29 -8.92 -27.55
N SER A 267 -25.33 -9.64 -26.96
CA SER A 267 -25.57 -10.63 -25.90
C SER A 267 -25.29 -10.04 -24.51
N SER A 268 -26.17 -10.34 -23.56
CA SER A 268 -25.94 -10.08 -22.12
C SER A 268 -24.95 -11.06 -21.48
N ASN A 269 -24.61 -12.15 -22.17
CA ASN A 269 -23.70 -13.20 -21.69
C ASN A 269 -22.26 -13.01 -22.20
N ILE A 270 -21.94 -11.80 -22.65
CA ILE A 270 -20.58 -11.44 -23.06
C ILE A 270 -20.16 -10.31 -22.13
N GLY A 271 -19.08 -10.53 -21.40
CA GLY A 271 -18.46 -9.54 -20.53
C GLY A 271 -17.86 -8.36 -21.29
N SER A 272 -17.35 -7.39 -20.54
CA SER A 272 -16.69 -6.22 -21.10
C SER A 272 -15.32 -6.55 -21.67
N ASP A 273 -14.94 -5.89 -22.78
CA ASP A 273 -13.60 -5.99 -23.36
C ASP A 273 -12.58 -5.02 -22.74
N VAL A 274 -12.92 -4.40 -21.60
CA VAL A 274 -12.09 -3.40 -20.90
C VAL A 274 -10.65 -3.85 -20.61
N PHE A 275 -10.42 -5.12 -20.27
CA PHE A 275 -9.06 -5.62 -20.02
C PHE A 275 -8.22 -5.70 -21.29
N LYS A 276 -8.86 -5.97 -22.45
CA LYS A 276 -8.20 -5.90 -23.76
C LYS A 276 -7.88 -4.46 -24.14
N ILE A 277 -8.74 -3.50 -23.78
CA ILE A 277 -8.45 -2.06 -23.97
C ILE A 277 -7.23 -1.64 -23.17
N LEU A 278 -7.17 -2.03 -21.89
CA LEU A 278 -6.00 -1.76 -21.04
C LEU A 278 -4.73 -2.40 -21.63
N ASP A 279 -4.79 -3.65 -22.07
CA ASP A 279 -3.65 -4.33 -22.68
C ASP A 279 -3.15 -3.63 -23.96
N THR A 280 -4.10 -3.20 -24.81
CA THR A 280 -3.83 -2.48 -26.05
C THR A 280 -3.19 -1.12 -25.77
N PHE A 281 -3.70 -0.38 -24.78
CA PHE A 281 -3.13 0.89 -24.36
C PHE A 281 -1.71 0.69 -23.82
N LEU A 282 -1.50 -0.23 -22.89
CA LEU A 282 -0.19 -0.43 -22.24
C LEU A 282 0.89 -0.95 -23.20
N SER A 283 0.49 -1.54 -24.33
CA SER A 283 1.40 -2.08 -25.35
C SER A 283 1.59 -1.12 -26.54
N ASN A 284 1.02 0.10 -26.49
CA ASN A 284 1.11 1.06 -27.58
C ASN A 284 2.51 1.68 -27.71
N GLN A 285 2.84 2.18 -28.90
CA GLN A 285 4.10 2.89 -29.19
C GLN A 285 3.86 4.35 -29.64
N LYS A 286 2.62 4.84 -29.54
CA LYS A 286 2.21 6.17 -30.01
C LYS A 286 2.43 7.25 -28.95
N VAL A 287 2.19 6.92 -27.68
CA VAL A 287 2.30 7.86 -26.55
C VAL A 287 2.99 7.19 -25.35
N PRO A 288 3.61 7.97 -24.45
CA PRO A 288 4.20 7.43 -23.23
C PRO A 288 3.13 6.75 -22.35
N VAL A 289 3.37 5.49 -21.96
CA VAL A 289 2.51 4.72 -21.05
C VAL A 289 3.02 4.70 -19.63
N CYS A 290 4.32 4.96 -19.43
CA CYS A 290 4.92 4.95 -18.11
C CYS A 290 4.36 6.12 -17.27
N GLY A 291 3.86 5.87 -16.06
CA GLY A 291 3.23 6.87 -15.19
C GLY A 291 1.80 7.27 -15.60
N SER A 292 1.23 6.63 -16.63
CA SER A 292 -0.07 7.02 -17.17
C SER A 292 -1.21 6.84 -16.18
N LYS A 293 -2.23 7.70 -16.31
CA LYS A 293 -3.49 7.58 -15.57
C LYS A 293 -4.59 7.11 -16.51
N ILE A 294 -5.37 6.15 -16.04
CA ILE A 294 -6.43 5.54 -16.84
C ILE A 294 -7.73 5.67 -16.07
N LEU A 295 -8.67 6.45 -16.60
CA LEU A 295 -10.01 6.63 -16.05
C LEU A 295 -11.02 5.87 -16.90
N ILE A 296 -11.79 4.98 -16.27
CA ILE A 296 -12.70 4.07 -16.96
C ILE A 296 -14.12 4.22 -16.41
N LEU A 297 -15.06 4.61 -17.28
CA LEU A 297 -16.50 4.55 -16.98
C LEU A 297 -17.05 3.18 -17.42
N LEU A 298 -17.48 2.36 -16.47
CA LEU A 298 -17.83 0.96 -16.71
C LEU A 298 -19.29 0.67 -16.37
N LYS A 299 -20.03 0.06 -17.30
CA LYS A 299 -21.39 -0.46 -17.06
C LYS A 299 -21.53 -1.96 -17.27
N ARG A 300 -20.56 -2.61 -17.89
CA ARG A 300 -20.50 -4.06 -18.07
C ARG A 300 -19.22 -4.58 -17.44
N TYR A 301 -19.28 -5.68 -16.69
CA TYR A 301 -18.08 -6.24 -16.05
C TYR A 301 -17.35 -7.22 -16.96
N PRO A 302 -16.01 -7.30 -16.90
CA PRO A 302 -15.24 -8.31 -17.63
C PRO A 302 -15.53 -9.71 -17.08
N GLU A 303 -15.44 -10.71 -17.95
CA GLU A 303 -15.62 -12.12 -17.57
C GLU A 303 -14.29 -12.80 -17.20
N GLU A 304 -13.18 -12.27 -17.72
CA GLU A 304 -11.83 -12.77 -17.53
C GLU A 304 -11.44 -12.77 -16.04
N THR A 305 -11.03 -13.93 -15.54
CA THR A 305 -10.67 -14.12 -14.13
C THR A 305 -9.17 -14.01 -13.85
N ASP A 306 -8.32 -14.26 -14.86
CA ASP A 306 -6.87 -14.11 -14.70
C ASP A 306 -6.43 -12.70 -15.12
N ILE A 307 -6.10 -11.89 -14.11
CA ILE A 307 -5.60 -10.52 -14.27
C ILE A 307 -4.08 -10.41 -14.07
N SER A 308 -3.38 -11.54 -13.92
CA SER A 308 -1.98 -11.55 -13.45
C SER A 308 -1.03 -10.82 -14.40
N ASP A 309 -1.17 -11.01 -15.71
CA ASP A 309 -0.32 -10.34 -16.69
C ASP A 309 -0.64 -8.85 -16.83
N LEU A 310 -1.91 -8.48 -16.67
CA LEU A 310 -2.32 -7.08 -16.68
C LEU A 310 -1.79 -6.33 -15.45
N VAL A 311 -1.85 -6.97 -14.27
CA VAL A 311 -1.22 -6.45 -13.04
C VAL A 311 0.27 -6.22 -13.25
N LYS A 312 0.99 -7.19 -13.83
CA LYS A 312 2.42 -7.04 -14.13
C LYS A 312 2.68 -5.86 -15.07
N LYS A 313 1.91 -5.73 -16.15
CA LYS A 313 2.06 -4.64 -17.13
C LYS A 313 1.81 -3.27 -16.49
N LEU A 314 0.71 -3.11 -15.75
CA LEU A 314 0.39 -1.86 -15.05
C LEU A 314 1.48 -1.46 -14.06
N ARG A 315 1.93 -2.40 -13.22
CA ARG A 315 3.03 -2.16 -12.26
C ARG A 315 4.34 -1.79 -12.96
N ASN A 316 4.71 -2.51 -14.01
CA ASN A 316 5.93 -2.25 -14.77
C ASN A 316 5.91 -0.88 -15.48
N GLN A 317 4.73 -0.41 -15.89
CA GLN A 317 4.54 0.92 -16.46
C GLN A 317 4.24 1.98 -15.41
N HIS A 318 4.21 1.68 -14.11
CA HIS A 318 3.77 2.62 -13.06
C HIS A 318 2.41 3.29 -13.40
N ALA A 319 1.56 2.60 -14.14
CA ALA A 319 0.28 3.09 -14.59
C ALA A 319 -0.79 2.70 -13.58
N THR A 320 -1.69 3.64 -13.26
CA THR A 320 -2.77 3.40 -12.29
C THR A 320 -4.13 3.54 -12.96
N VAL A 321 -5.03 2.61 -12.65
CA VAL A 321 -6.39 2.57 -13.19
C VAL A 321 -7.41 2.98 -12.14
N THR A 322 -8.30 3.89 -12.51
CA THR A 322 -9.48 4.30 -11.73
C THR A 322 -10.73 3.82 -12.46
N PHE A 323 -11.46 2.91 -11.84
CA PHE A 323 -12.76 2.46 -12.33
C PHE A 323 -13.88 3.25 -11.65
N LEU A 324 -14.79 3.78 -12.46
CA LEU A 324 -16.09 4.30 -12.09
C LEU A 324 -17.11 3.30 -12.62
N ALA A 325 -17.59 2.42 -11.76
CA ALA A 325 -18.39 1.26 -12.13
C ALA A 325 -19.85 1.41 -11.67
N SER A 326 -20.78 1.06 -12.56
CA SER A 326 -22.20 1.18 -12.27
C SER A 326 -22.69 -0.02 -11.44
N TYR A 327 -23.49 0.24 -10.40
CA TYR A 327 -24.26 -0.82 -9.74
C TYR A 327 -25.32 -1.44 -10.67
N ASP A 328 -25.86 -0.64 -11.60
CA ASP A 328 -26.86 -1.07 -12.57
C ASP A 328 -26.20 -1.66 -13.82
N SER A 329 -25.38 -2.69 -13.60
CA SER A 329 -24.58 -3.27 -14.66
C SER A 329 -25.40 -4.10 -15.65
N ILE A 330 -24.93 -4.17 -16.89
CA ILE A 330 -25.48 -5.04 -17.91
C ILE A 330 -24.66 -6.33 -18.00
N GLY A 331 -25.32 -7.48 -17.95
CA GLY A 331 -24.69 -8.80 -18.09
C GLY A 331 -24.34 -9.46 -16.75
N SER A 332 -23.31 -10.32 -16.75
CA SER A 332 -22.89 -11.02 -15.51
C SER A 332 -22.26 -10.04 -14.52
N PHE A 333 -22.77 -10.01 -13.28
CA PHE A 333 -22.23 -9.18 -12.22
C PHE A 333 -20.98 -9.82 -11.60
N ARG A 334 -19.78 -9.42 -12.08
CA ARG A 334 -18.48 -9.86 -11.57
C ARG A 334 -17.55 -8.68 -11.26
N PRO A 335 -17.92 -7.79 -10.33
CA PRO A 335 -17.13 -6.60 -10.01
C PRO A 335 -15.77 -6.92 -9.36
N GLN A 336 -15.61 -8.14 -8.82
CA GLN A 336 -14.38 -8.56 -8.15
C GLN A 336 -13.14 -8.39 -9.02
N ASN A 337 -13.21 -8.71 -10.32
CA ASN A 337 -12.02 -8.68 -11.18
C ASN A 337 -11.46 -7.26 -11.36
N ILE A 338 -12.33 -6.25 -11.49
CA ILE A 338 -11.89 -4.86 -11.59
C ILE A 338 -11.43 -4.31 -10.23
N TYR A 339 -12.05 -4.77 -9.14
CA TYR A 339 -11.66 -4.38 -7.79
C TYR A 339 -10.27 -4.92 -7.46
N ASP A 340 -10.04 -6.21 -7.71
CA ASP A 340 -8.76 -6.87 -7.50
C ASP A 340 -7.66 -6.26 -8.37
N LEU A 341 -7.97 -5.90 -9.61
CA LEU A 341 -7.01 -5.22 -10.49
C LEU A 341 -6.60 -3.86 -9.93
N ALA A 342 -7.58 -3.02 -9.54
CA ALA A 342 -7.31 -1.72 -8.93
C ALA A 342 -6.51 -1.86 -7.63
N THR A 343 -6.94 -2.73 -6.72
CA THR A 343 -6.26 -3.03 -5.45
C THR A 343 -4.81 -3.46 -5.68
N LYS A 344 -4.57 -4.38 -6.61
CA LYS A 344 -3.23 -4.90 -6.92
C LYS A 344 -2.35 -3.90 -7.67
N THR A 345 -2.86 -2.78 -8.17
CA THR A 345 -2.09 -1.83 -8.99
C THR A 345 -2.07 -0.42 -8.41
N ASN A 346 -2.41 -0.26 -7.12
CA ASN A 346 -2.57 1.03 -6.44
C ASN A 346 -3.56 1.97 -7.15
N GLY A 347 -4.44 1.40 -7.98
CA GLY A 347 -5.59 2.07 -8.56
C GLY A 347 -6.72 2.25 -7.56
N PHE A 348 -7.89 2.60 -8.08
CA PHE A 348 -9.11 2.78 -7.30
C PHE A 348 -10.34 2.24 -8.06
N ALA A 349 -11.30 1.66 -7.35
CA ALA A 349 -12.54 1.15 -7.91
C ALA A 349 -13.75 1.68 -7.12
N ALA A 350 -14.38 2.71 -7.67
CA ALA A 350 -15.61 3.28 -7.15
C ALA A 350 -16.82 2.66 -7.83
N PHE A 351 -17.79 2.24 -7.01
CA PHE A 351 -19.08 1.74 -7.45
C PHE A 351 -20.17 2.69 -6.98
N ASP A 352 -21.04 3.09 -7.90
CA ASP A 352 -22.20 3.93 -7.62
C ASP A 352 -23.23 3.80 -8.76
N ASN A 353 -24.34 4.53 -8.67
CA ASN A 353 -25.22 4.78 -9.80
C ASN A 353 -24.47 5.62 -10.85
N ASP A 354 -24.67 5.32 -12.13
CA ASP A 354 -23.96 6.00 -13.22
C ASP A 354 -24.28 7.51 -13.30
N THR A 355 -25.43 7.93 -12.79
CA THR A 355 -25.79 9.34 -12.61
C THR A 355 -24.85 10.12 -11.69
N ASN A 356 -24.12 9.44 -10.81
CA ASN A 356 -23.22 10.07 -9.85
C ASN A 356 -21.78 10.18 -10.35
N PHE A 357 -21.41 9.57 -11.49
CA PHE A 357 -20.02 9.52 -11.96
C PHE A 357 -19.34 10.89 -12.08
N GLU A 358 -20.10 11.95 -12.38
CA GLU A 358 -19.59 13.33 -12.38
C GLU A 358 -19.11 13.79 -10.99
N SER A 359 -19.81 13.42 -9.92
CA SER A 359 -19.38 13.76 -8.56
C SER A 359 -18.12 12.98 -8.18
N ILE A 360 -18.07 11.69 -8.53
CA ILE A 360 -16.99 10.78 -8.11
C ILE A 360 -15.62 11.21 -8.68
N ILE A 361 -15.56 11.80 -9.87
CA ILE A 361 -14.27 12.28 -10.44
C ILE A 361 -13.62 13.37 -9.58
N PHE A 362 -14.38 14.03 -8.70
CA PHE A 362 -13.86 14.99 -7.72
C PHE A 362 -13.50 14.32 -6.39
N ASP A 363 -14.11 13.18 -6.05
CA ASP A 363 -13.69 12.40 -4.88
C ASP A 363 -12.38 11.65 -5.13
N ILE A 364 -12.08 11.32 -6.39
CA ILE A 364 -10.89 10.57 -6.82
C ILE A 364 -10.19 11.33 -7.94
N PRO A 365 -9.26 12.24 -7.60
CA PRO A 365 -8.77 13.30 -8.49
C PRO A 365 -7.73 12.83 -9.53
N THR A 366 -8.05 11.76 -10.25
CA THR A 366 -7.15 11.01 -11.15
C THR A 366 -6.49 11.89 -12.22
N PHE A 367 -7.17 12.95 -12.67
CA PHE A 367 -6.75 13.77 -13.79
C PHE A 367 -6.15 15.15 -13.41
N TYR A 368 -6.32 15.61 -12.16
CA TYR A 368 -5.81 16.91 -11.71
C TYR A 368 -4.83 16.82 -10.52
N ASN A 369 -4.94 15.81 -9.66
CA ASN A 369 -3.95 15.47 -8.64
C ASN A 369 -3.38 14.07 -8.92
N PRO A 370 -2.45 13.93 -9.87
CA PRO A 370 -2.04 12.63 -10.39
C PRO A 370 -1.04 11.89 -9.51
N PHE A 371 -0.41 12.57 -8.53
CA PHE A 371 0.66 11.97 -7.74
C PHE A 371 0.08 11.25 -6.54
N LEU A 372 0.30 9.94 -6.47
CA LEU A 372 -0.12 9.11 -5.34
C LEU A 372 1.02 9.03 -4.33
N ILE A 373 0.81 9.57 -3.13
CA ILE A 373 1.83 9.58 -2.06
C ILE A 373 1.60 8.51 -0.99
N TYR A 374 0.37 7.99 -0.90
CA TYR A 374 0.00 6.98 0.07
C TYR A 374 -1.00 6.01 -0.53
N ALA A 375 -0.76 4.72 -0.34
CA ALA A 375 -1.66 3.66 -0.73
C ALA A 375 -1.62 2.52 0.28
N THR A 376 -2.77 2.14 0.81
CA THR A 376 -2.90 0.93 1.62
C THR A 376 -4.21 0.21 1.30
N ASN A 377 -4.21 -1.10 1.50
CA ASN A 377 -5.35 -1.96 1.22
C ASN A 377 -5.67 -2.88 2.41
N PRO A 378 -6.19 -2.35 3.54
CA PRO A 378 -6.41 -3.15 4.74
C PRO A 378 -7.57 -4.14 4.54
N ASP A 379 -7.40 -5.37 5.03
CA ASP A 379 -8.47 -6.34 5.18
C ASP A 379 -9.22 -6.11 6.49
N VAL A 380 -10.55 -5.97 6.40
CA VAL A 380 -11.45 -5.61 7.50
C VAL A 380 -12.63 -6.58 7.61
N THR A 381 -13.12 -6.79 8.83
CA THR A 381 -14.34 -7.56 9.14
C THR A 381 -14.91 -7.13 10.49
N GLY A 382 -16.24 -7.19 10.67
CA GLY A 382 -16.91 -6.82 11.92
C GLY A 382 -16.67 -5.37 12.33
N TRP A 383 -16.24 -5.14 13.56
CA TRP A 383 -15.93 -3.81 14.09
C TRP A 383 -14.52 -3.79 14.68
N HIS A 384 -13.72 -2.79 14.32
CA HIS A 384 -12.37 -2.64 14.85
C HIS A 384 -11.80 -1.23 14.68
N THR A 385 -10.66 -0.98 15.31
CA THR A 385 -9.78 0.15 15.01
C THR A 385 -8.39 -0.38 14.66
N LEU A 386 -7.89 0.00 13.49
CA LEU A 386 -6.61 -0.43 12.94
C LEU A 386 -5.64 0.74 12.87
N ASP A 387 -4.41 0.52 13.33
CA ASP A 387 -3.29 1.38 12.97
C ASP A 387 -2.78 0.97 11.58
N LEU A 388 -2.84 1.91 10.65
CA LEU A 388 -2.34 1.76 9.29
C LEU A 388 -0.88 2.22 9.21
N PRO A 389 -0.13 1.87 8.15
CA PRO A 389 1.19 2.43 7.91
C PRO A 389 1.16 3.96 7.96
N SER A 390 2.21 4.58 8.53
CA SER A 390 2.34 6.03 8.53
C SER A 390 2.42 6.58 7.10
N MET A 391 1.84 7.76 6.90
CA MET A 391 1.90 8.48 5.63
C MET A 391 2.99 9.53 5.69
N GLU A 392 3.90 9.52 4.72
CA GLU A 392 4.90 10.57 4.55
C GLU A 392 4.39 11.65 3.61
N VAL A 393 4.24 12.87 4.13
CA VAL A 393 3.81 14.04 3.37
C VAL A 393 5.06 14.76 2.84
N PRO A 394 5.27 14.84 1.51
CA PRO A 394 6.54 15.31 0.95
C PRO A 394 6.73 16.83 1.01
N ALA A 395 5.63 17.61 1.06
CA ALA A 395 5.66 19.07 1.07
C ALA A 395 4.39 19.66 1.68
N ASP A 396 4.45 20.91 2.12
CA ASP A 396 3.26 21.67 2.51
C ASP A 396 2.35 21.89 1.28
N SER A 397 1.19 21.24 1.22
CA SER A 397 0.25 21.35 0.09
C SER A 397 -1.17 20.89 0.45
N ASN A 398 -2.05 20.93 -0.55
CA ASN A 398 -3.33 20.24 -0.50
C ASN A 398 -3.14 18.77 -0.89
N TYR A 399 -3.80 17.90 -0.14
CA TYR A 399 -3.82 16.47 -0.35
C TYR A 399 -5.26 16.00 -0.45
N TRP A 400 -5.51 15.04 -1.33
CA TRP A 400 -6.83 14.48 -1.57
C TRP A 400 -6.88 13.06 -1.07
N PHE A 401 -7.68 12.84 -0.04
CA PHE A 401 -7.95 11.52 0.53
C PHE A 401 -9.10 10.89 -0.24
N SER A 402 -8.90 9.66 -0.70
CA SER A 402 -9.95 8.84 -1.30
C SER A 402 -9.94 7.47 -0.63
N MET A 403 -11.11 7.00 -0.22
CA MET A 403 -11.26 5.71 0.46
C MET A 403 -12.48 4.97 -0.03
N THR A 404 -12.39 3.65 -0.23
CA THR A 404 -13.58 2.81 -0.32
C THR A 404 -14.08 2.43 1.07
N MET A 405 -15.37 2.55 1.32
CA MET A 405 -16.05 2.17 2.56
C MET A 405 -16.49 0.71 2.58
N THR A 406 -16.76 0.15 1.41
CA THR A 406 -17.00 -1.28 1.18
C THR A 406 -16.11 -1.76 0.04
N GLY A 407 -16.05 -3.07 -0.18
CA GLY A 407 -15.43 -3.64 -1.38
C GLY A 407 -16.24 -3.26 -2.62
N TYR A 408 -16.90 -4.24 -3.24
CA TYR A 408 -17.78 -4.02 -4.39
C TYR A 408 -19.28 -4.20 -4.08
N ASP A 409 -19.62 -4.48 -2.83
CA ASP A 409 -21.00 -4.58 -2.36
C ASP A 409 -21.54 -3.18 -2.01
N LYS A 410 -22.86 -2.99 -2.12
CA LYS A 410 -23.53 -1.79 -1.58
C LYS A 410 -23.26 -1.65 -0.08
N THR A 411 -23.34 -0.42 0.43
CA THR A 411 -23.00 -0.03 1.81
C THR A 411 -23.98 -0.51 2.87
N ASP A 412 -24.91 -1.40 2.53
CA ASP A 412 -26.06 -1.78 3.36
C ASP A 412 -25.64 -2.29 4.76
N ASN A 413 -24.51 -2.99 4.87
CA ASN A 413 -24.04 -3.57 6.13
C ASN A 413 -23.00 -2.71 6.87
N LEU A 414 -22.74 -1.48 6.42
CA LEU A 414 -21.84 -0.53 7.09
C LEU A 414 -22.65 0.39 8.01
N GLU A 415 -22.25 0.47 9.28
CA GLU A 415 -22.81 1.40 10.25
C GLU A 415 -21.99 2.70 10.32
N SER A 416 -20.65 2.60 10.40
CA SER A 416 -19.77 3.76 10.34
C SER A 416 -18.35 3.40 9.94
N ILE A 417 -17.64 4.38 9.36
CA ILE A 417 -16.22 4.29 9.05
C ILE A 417 -15.55 5.66 9.25
N ASN A 418 -14.34 5.64 9.78
CA ASN A 418 -13.56 6.83 10.10
C ASN A 418 -12.09 6.57 9.77
N LEU A 419 -11.58 7.25 8.75
CA LEU A 419 -10.14 7.36 8.53
C LEU A 419 -9.65 8.65 9.20
N ARG A 420 -8.71 8.51 10.14
CA ARG A 420 -8.06 9.62 10.84
C ARG A 420 -6.60 9.71 10.44
N TRP A 421 -6.12 10.93 10.27
CA TRP A 421 -4.70 11.24 10.16
C TRP A 421 -4.32 12.25 11.22
N ASP A 422 -3.21 12.02 11.93
CA ASP A 422 -2.68 12.99 12.89
C ASP A 422 -1.16 13.05 12.93
N ASN A 423 -0.67 14.21 13.32
CA ASN A 423 0.73 14.48 13.53
C ASN A 423 0.91 15.25 14.84
N ASN A 424 1.54 14.60 15.81
CA ASN A 424 1.76 15.16 17.13
C ASN A 424 2.75 16.33 17.16
N MET A 425 3.66 16.42 16.17
CA MET A 425 4.67 17.48 16.10
C MET A 425 4.10 18.79 15.56
N THR A 426 3.20 18.70 14.56
CA THR A 426 2.54 19.86 13.95
C THR A 426 1.20 20.18 14.60
N HIS A 427 0.72 19.33 15.51
CA HIS A 427 -0.62 19.39 16.12
C HIS A 427 -1.76 19.40 15.10
N GLN A 428 -1.51 18.86 13.89
CA GLN A 428 -2.54 18.70 12.87
C GLN A 428 -3.22 17.34 13.03
N SER A 429 -4.55 17.34 12.93
CA SER A 429 -5.34 16.12 12.88
C SER A 429 -6.66 16.39 12.15
N ALA A 430 -7.08 15.47 11.29
CA ALA A 430 -8.40 15.49 10.70
C ALA A 430 -8.90 14.06 10.41
N THR A 431 -10.12 13.99 9.89
CA THR A 431 -10.84 12.74 9.64
C THR A 431 -11.62 12.82 8.34
N LEU A 432 -11.74 11.66 7.70
CA LEU A 432 -12.72 11.34 6.67
C LEU A 432 -13.71 10.33 7.27
N PHE A 433 -14.92 10.79 7.55
CA PHE A 433 -15.93 10.07 8.31
C PHE A 433 -17.21 9.87 7.51
N TRP A 434 -17.84 8.71 7.71
CA TRP A 434 -19.19 8.43 7.26
C TRP A 434 -19.92 7.57 8.29
N SER A 435 -21.22 7.81 8.45
CA SER A 435 -22.11 6.93 9.21
C SER A 435 -23.45 6.73 8.50
N ARG A 436 -24.10 5.61 8.83
CA ARG A 436 -25.42 5.28 8.32
C ARG A 436 -26.42 6.37 8.71
N GLY A 437 -27.14 6.86 7.71
CA GLY A 437 -28.10 7.96 7.88
C GLY A 437 -27.49 9.35 7.70
N ASP A 438 -26.18 9.45 7.43
CA ASP A 438 -25.60 10.72 6.97
C ASP A 438 -26.15 11.07 5.58
N THR A 439 -26.91 12.16 5.51
CA THR A 439 -27.48 12.72 4.28
C THR A 439 -26.64 13.84 3.69
N ASN A 440 -25.51 14.21 4.34
CA ASN A 440 -24.59 15.21 3.84
C ASN A 440 -23.68 14.64 2.74
N GLY A 441 -24.28 14.33 1.60
CA GLY A 441 -23.70 14.70 0.31
C GLY A 441 -22.99 13.64 -0.54
N TYR A 442 -22.54 12.48 -0.07
CA TYR A 442 -21.53 11.74 -0.87
C TYR A 442 -21.59 10.21 -0.97
N ALA A 443 -22.63 9.49 -0.53
CA ALA A 443 -22.56 8.02 -0.61
C ALA A 443 -23.88 7.29 -0.84
N SER A 444 -24.33 7.22 -2.09
CA SER A 444 -24.99 6.00 -2.57
C SER A 444 -23.99 4.92 -3.00
N GLY A 445 -22.73 5.32 -3.21
CA GLY A 445 -21.63 4.47 -3.62
C GLY A 445 -20.83 3.83 -2.48
N ASN A 446 -19.75 3.15 -2.85
CA ASN A 446 -18.81 2.51 -1.93
C ASN A 446 -17.62 3.40 -1.54
N HIS A 447 -17.61 4.69 -1.82
CA HIS A 447 -16.40 5.53 -1.77
C HIS A 447 -16.64 6.86 -1.05
N LEU A 448 -15.55 7.48 -0.60
CA LEU A 448 -15.50 8.80 0.02
C LEU A 448 -14.28 9.57 -0.51
N GLY A 449 -14.42 10.88 -0.61
CA GLY A 449 -13.34 11.80 -0.95
C GLY A 449 -13.32 13.01 -0.03
N GLN A 450 -12.12 13.52 0.29
CA GLN A 450 -11.96 14.80 0.98
C GLN A 450 -10.61 15.42 0.68
N LYS A 451 -10.60 16.75 0.52
CA LYS A 451 -9.37 17.54 0.47
C LYS A 451 -8.99 18.01 1.87
N ASP A 452 -7.71 17.93 2.20
CA ASP A 452 -7.15 18.56 3.39
C ASP A 452 -5.80 19.22 3.10
N GLN A 453 -5.40 20.18 3.92
CA GLN A 453 -4.10 20.84 3.82
C GLN A 453 -3.15 20.29 4.89
N LEU A 454 -2.02 19.73 4.46
CA LEU A 454 -1.06 19.09 5.34
C LEU A 454 0.31 19.76 5.24
N ASN A 455 1.05 19.73 6.35
CA ASN A 455 2.44 20.15 6.40
C ASN A 455 3.36 18.95 6.07
N GLN A 456 4.55 19.23 5.58
CA GLN A 456 5.60 18.24 5.33
C GLN A 456 5.99 17.53 6.63
N SER A 457 5.55 16.29 6.79
CA SER A 457 5.82 15.47 7.97
C SER A 457 5.26 14.05 7.82
N SER A 458 5.50 13.20 8.82
CA SER A 458 4.94 11.85 8.92
C SER A 458 3.62 11.87 9.70
N TYR A 459 2.54 11.33 9.15
CA TYR A 459 1.22 11.27 9.79
C TYR A 459 0.90 9.84 10.22
N TYR A 460 0.39 9.69 11.44
CA TYR A 460 -0.21 8.45 11.92
C TYR A 460 -1.59 8.30 11.28
N MET A 461 -1.84 7.11 10.74
CA MET A 461 -3.07 6.79 10.03
C MET A 461 -3.84 5.75 10.84
N THR A 462 -5.08 6.05 11.22
CA THR A 462 -5.93 5.13 11.99
C THR A 462 -7.26 4.97 11.30
N LEU A 463 -7.72 3.73 11.15
CA LEU A 463 -9.02 3.39 10.57
C LEU A 463 -9.91 2.75 11.61
N SER A 464 -11.04 3.38 11.95
CA SER A 464 -12.08 2.79 12.79
C SER A 464 -13.33 2.50 11.96
N TYR A 465 -13.95 1.34 12.16
CA TYR A 465 -15.13 0.94 11.39
C TYR A 465 -16.06 0.02 12.18
N ILE A 466 -17.33 -0.02 11.76
CA ILE A 466 -18.37 -0.89 12.30
C ILE A 466 -19.20 -1.45 11.13
N TYR A 467 -18.98 -2.73 10.80
CA TYR A 467 -19.86 -3.51 9.92
C TYR A 467 -20.79 -4.40 10.76
N GLU A 468 -22.03 -4.57 10.31
CA GLU A 468 -23.03 -5.44 10.95
C GLU A 468 -22.78 -6.94 10.72
N ASP A 469 -21.92 -7.27 9.75
CA ASP A 469 -21.58 -8.66 9.42
C ASP A 469 -20.09 -8.97 9.66
N ALA A 470 -19.76 -10.25 9.60
CA ALA A 470 -18.41 -10.77 9.71
C ALA A 470 -17.78 -11.08 8.33
N LYS A 471 -18.24 -10.44 7.25
CA LYS A 471 -17.69 -10.65 5.91
C LYS A 471 -16.36 -9.91 5.78
N TRP A 472 -15.32 -10.63 5.38
CA TRP A 472 -14.03 -10.02 5.03
C TRP A 472 -14.16 -9.15 3.80
N ARG A 473 -13.53 -7.98 3.85
CA ARG A 473 -13.44 -7.01 2.75
C ARG A 473 -12.04 -6.42 2.74
N THR A 474 -11.49 -6.19 1.56
CA THR A 474 -10.30 -5.34 1.40
C THR A 474 -10.80 -3.94 1.07
N LEU A 475 -10.30 -2.90 1.74
CA LEU A 475 -10.57 -1.51 1.38
C LEU A 475 -9.43 -0.94 0.52
N GLN A 476 -9.67 0.17 -0.17
CA GLN A 476 -8.65 0.92 -0.90
C GLN A 476 -8.57 2.33 -0.31
N ILE A 477 -7.43 2.70 0.27
CA ILE A 477 -7.16 4.05 0.79
C ILE A 477 -6.03 4.67 -0.01
N ARG A 478 -6.25 5.87 -0.55
CA ARG A 478 -5.31 6.60 -1.41
C ARG A 478 -5.22 8.05 -0.98
N VAL A 479 -4.02 8.63 -1.07
CA VAL A 479 -3.81 10.07 -0.89
C VAL A 479 -3.05 10.63 -2.08
N TYR A 480 -3.65 11.64 -2.71
CA TYR A 480 -3.15 12.26 -3.93
C TYR A 480 -2.71 13.69 -3.70
N THR A 481 -1.79 14.17 -4.54
CA THR A 481 -1.36 15.57 -4.56
C THR A 481 -1.12 16.06 -5.99
N ASP A 482 -1.01 17.38 -6.12
CA ASP A 482 -0.73 18.08 -7.37
C ASP A 482 0.78 18.27 -7.64
N LYS A 483 1.66 17.85 -6.70
CA LYS A 483 3.12 18.08 -6.77
C LYS A 483 4.00 16.90 -6.39
#